data_AF-A0A1Q2LF26-F1
#
_entry.id   AF-A0A1Q2LF26-F1
#
_cell.length_a   1.000
_cell.length_b   1.000
_cell.length_c   1.000
_cell.angle_alpha   90.00
_cell.angle_beta   90.00
_cell.angle_gamma   90.00
#
_symmetry.space_group_name_H-M   'P 1'
#
loop_
_entity.id
_entity.type
_entity.pdbx_description
1 polymer ?
#
loop_
_entity_poly.entity_id
_entity_poly.type
_entity_poly.pdbx_seq_one_letter_code
_entity_poly.pdbx_strand_id
1 'polypeptide(L)'
;MKKTSIILFLLFQIALGIDISNITKHCNKGNMTACSILGDMYYVADNVPQDYAKAQKFWRKACHAREMNACYNLGVLYQEGQGVSQDYKQALDLYTQACNVDHAAACLNLGYLYMGGLGVEKDEKKARDLYIKSCDGKKAEGCYSLGNLYFYGKGGDRDYERAADLYAKACEYGHDDACDNLGVMYAKGEGIAKDYDKAREFFTKVCADNRAGACYNLGILFDYGYGVEQSYPEAIRLYTKACDMHHIKACYSLGIMYNKGDGVNIDYPKALGLYLKSCNMGHSNACYNIGAMYYDGMGVRRDTQVAGGYFSKACKFGDKKSCDMR
;
A
#
# COMPACT_ATOMS: atom_id res chain seq x y z
N MET A 1 -4.69 -12.07 -0.18
CA MET A 1 -3.60 -12.73 -0.94
C MET A 1 -2.83 -11.71 -1.78
N LYS A 2 -1.90 -10.99 -1.15
CA LYS A 2 -0.78 -10.32 -1.80
C LYS A 2 0.41 -10.57 -0.90
N LYS A 3 1.47 -11.18 -1.43
CA LYS A 3 2.75 -11.35 -0.74
C LYS A 3 3.23 -9.95 -0.37
N THR A 4 3.22 -9.62 0.91
CA THR A 4 3.78 -8.37 1.41
C THR A 4 5.27 -8.37 1.07
N SER A 5 5.71 -7.31 0.38
CA SER A 5 7.07 -7.11 -0.09
C SER A 5 8.08 -7.36 1.03
N ILE A 6 8.72 -8.52 0.99
CA ILE A 6 10.00 -8.72 1.63
C ILE A 6 10.98 -7.86 0.83
N ILE A 7 11.52 -6.86 1.52
CA ILE A 7 12.52 -5.94 1.03
C ILE A 7 13.66 -6.74 0.39
N LEU A 8 13.79 -6.61 -0.92
CA LEU A 8 14.91 -7.11 -1.71
C LEU A 8 16.09 -6.15 -1.49
N PHE A 9 16.78 -6.26 -0.35
CA PHE A 9 18.11 -5.67 -0.23
C PHE A 9 19.10 -6.60 -0.93
N LEU A 10 19.71 -6.06 -1.97
CA LEU A 10 20.72 -6.71 -2.79
C LEU A 10 21.81 -7.37 -1.94
N LEU A 11 22.09 -8.62 -2.32
CA LEU A 11 23.32 -9.36 -2.11
C LEU A 11 24.54 -8.47 -2.39
N PHE A 12 25.06 -7.81 -1.36
CA PHE A 12 26.48 -7.52 -1.29
C PHE A 12 27.06 -8.52 -0.30
N GLN A 13 27.72 -9.55 -0.85
CA GLN A 13 28.60 -10.42 -0.09
C GLN A 13 29.68 -9.56 0.55
N ILE A 14 29.45 -9.12 1.78
CA ILE A 14 30.52 -8.76 2.70
C ILE A 14 30.70 -9.98 3.59
N ALA A 15 31.77 -10.71 3.33
CA ALA A 15 32.32 -11.73 4.20
C ALA A 15 32.81 -11.10 5.51
N LEU A 16 31.89 -10.61 6.33
CA LEU A 16 32.07 -10.56 7.78
C LEU A 16 31.44 -11.87 8.26
N GLY A 17 32.28 -12.89 8.45
CA GLY A 17 31.83 -14.21 8.89
C GLY A 17 31.07 -14.10 10.21
N ILE A 18 29.74 -14.04 10.12
CA ILE A 18 28.87 -14.18 11.28
C ILE A 18 29.01 -15.64 11.72
N ASP A 19 29.81 -15.87 12.76
CA ASP A 19 30.01 -17.20 13.30
C ASP A 19 28.76 -17.63 14.07
N ILE A 20 27.88 -18.36 13.38
CA ILE A 20 26.67 -18.94 13.99
C ILE A 20 27.02 -19.84 15.18
N SER A 21 28.17 -20.50 15.20
CA SER A 21 28.61 -21.31 16.34
C SER A 21 28.78 -20.43 17.56
N ASN A 22 29.39 -19.25 17.39
CA ASN A 22 29.57 -18.30 18.48
C ASN A 22 28.22 -17.72 18.97
N ILE A 23 27.32 -17.32 18.06
CA ILE A 23 25.98 -16.82 18.44
C ILE A 23 25.20 -17.93 19.17
N THR A 24 25.25 -19.16 18.66
CA THR A 24 24.64 -20.35 19.30
C THR A 24 25.19 -20.57 20.69
N LYS A 25 26.51 -20.47 20.86
CA LYS A 25 27.18 -20.56 22.17
C LYS A 25 26.68 -19.47 23.13
N HIS A 26 26.55 -18.23 22.67
CA HIS A 26 26.02 -17.13 23.48
C HIS A 26 24.55 -17.34 23.87
N CYS A 27 23.70 -17.76 22.92
CA CYS A 27 22.31 -18.11 23.19
C CYS A 27 22.20 -19.25 24.22
N ASN A 28 23.05 -20.28 24.11
CA ASN A 28 23.08 -21.39 25.05
C ASN A 28 23.56 -20.98 26.45
N LYS A 29 24.41 -19.96 26.55
CA LYS A 29 24.87 -19.35 27.80
C LYS A 29 23.88 -18.35 28.42
N GLY A 30 22.70 -18.17 27.84
CA GLY A 30 21.65 -17.32 28.41
C GLY A 30 21.52 -15.93 27.77
N ASN A 31 22.30 -15.59 26.74
CA ASN A 31 22.11 -14.34 26.01
C ASN A 31 20.87 -14.45 25.10
N MET A 32 19.76 -13.84 25.51
CA MET A 32 18.48 -13.97 24.82
C MET A 32 18.39 -13.12 23.57
N THR A 33 19.14 -12.03 23.48
CA THR A 33 19.34 -11.28 22.24
C THR A 33 20.01 -12.17 21.19
N ALA A 34 21.04 -12.93 21.57
CA ALA A 34 21.67 -13.91 20.67
C ALA A 34 20.70 -15.01 20.25
N CYS A 35 19.81 -15.46 21.16
CA CYS A 35 18.73 -16.37 20.77
C CYS A 35 17.75 -15.72 19.79
N SER A 36 17.37 -14.46 20.00
CA SER A 36 16.50 -13.74 19.05
C SER A 36 17.14 -13.64 17.66
N ILE A 37 18.42 -13.27 17.60
CA ILE A 37 19.19 -13.18 16.35
C ILE A 37 19.25 -14.54 15.65
N LEU A 38 19.48 -15.65 16.36
CA LEU A 38 19.41 -16.99 15.75
C LEU A 38 18.04 -17.27 15.16
N GLY A 39 16.98 -16.85 15.87
CA GLY A 39 15.62 -16.94 15.36
C GLY A 39 15.47 -16.24 14.01
N ASP A 40 15.96 -14.99 13.93
CA ASP A 40 15.92 -14.17 12.72
C ASP A 40 16.73 -14.80 11.59
N MET A 41 17.95 -15.27 11.86
CA MET A 41 18.82 -15.93 10.88
C MET A 41 18.15 -17.15 10.23
N TYR A 42 17.54 -18.03 11.04
CA TYR A 42 16.81 -19.19 10.53
C TYR A 42 15.53 -18.82 9.78
N TYR A 43 14.91 -17.69 10.10
CA TYR A 43 13.72 -17.21 9.41
C TYR A 43 14.04 -16.66 8.01
N VAL A 44 15.06 -15.80 7.88
CA VAL A 44 15.41 -15.16 6.59
C VAL A 44 16.42 -15.94 5.75
N ALA A 45 16.90 -17.09 6.24
CA ALA A 45 17.98 -17.87 5.62
C ALA A 45 19.31 -17.10 5.50
N ASP A 46 19.65 -16.31 6.54
CA ASP A 46 20.91 -15.58 6.59
C ASP A 46 22.02 -16.44 7.22
N ASN A 47 23.00 -16.83 6.42
CA ASN A 47 24.10 -17.73 6.78
C ASN A 47 23.68 -19.13 7.27
N VAL A 48 22.39 -19.49 7.15
CA VAL A 48 21.83 -20.83 7.40
C VAL A 48 20.71 -21.16 6.43
N PRO A 49 20.41 -22.45 6.16
CA PRO A 49 19.18 -22.82 5.50
C PRO A 49 17.96 -22.34 6.28
N GLN A 50 16.92 -21.88 5.57
CA GLN A 50 15.66 -21.49 6.19
C GLN A 50 15.09 -22.64 7.01
N ASP A 51 14.72 -22.37 8.26
CA ASP A 51 14.16 -23.35 9.17
C ASP A 51 13.23 -22.67 10.19
N TYR A 52 11.95 -22.56 9.84
CA TYR A 52 10.95 -21.93 10.70
C TYR A 52 10.77 -22.64 12.05
N ALA A 53 11.00 -23.95 12.12
CA ALA A 53 10.89 -24.69 13.38
C ALA A 53 12.03 -24.31 14.34
N LYS A 54 13.25 -24.13 13.82
CA LYS A 54 14.36 -23.57 14.61
C LYS A 54 14.13 -22.10 14.95
N ALA A 55 13.65 -21.29 14.02
CA ALA A 55 13.32 -19.89 14.28
C ALA A 55 12.34 -19.79 15.47
N GLN A 56 11.23 -20.52 15.39
CA GLN A 56 10.24 -20.62 16.45
C GLN A 56 10.85 -21.09 17.78
N LYS A 57 11.72 -22.12 17.77
CA LYS A 57 12.37 -22.63 18.98
C LYS A 57 13.21 -21.55 19.66
N PHE A 58 14.03 -20.82 18.90
CA PHE A 58 14.90 -19.79 19.46
C PHE A 58 14.13 -18.55 19.91
N TRP A 59 13.16 -18.07 19.13
CA TRP A 59 12.30 -16.96 19.56
C TRP A 59 11.46 -17.31 20.76
N ARG A 60 10.90 -18.53 20.87
CA ARG A 60 10.18 -18.96 22.08
C ARG A 60 11.08 -18.94 23.32
N LYS A 61 12.32 -19.43 23.19
CA LYS A 61 13.30 -19.35 24.28
C LYS A 61 13.58 -17.91 24.71
N ALA A 62 13.80 -17.01 23.75
CA ALA A 62 14.06 -15.60 24.02
C ALA A 62 12.84 -14.85 24.58
N CYS A 63 11.65 -15.12 24.04
CA CYS A 63 10.38 -14.54 24.48
C CYS A 63 10.03 -14.95 25.93
N HIS A 64 10.23 -16.22 26.30
CA HIS A 64 10.07 -16.67 27.70
C HIS A 64 10.96 -15.89 28.68
N ALA A 65 12.10 -15.40 28.22
CA ALA A 65 13.00 -14.55 28.98
C ALA A 65 12.72 -13.03 28.79
N ARG A 66 11.53 -12.68 28.29
CA ARG A 66 11.05 -11.31 28.08
C ARG A 66 11.83 -10.49 27.05
N GLU A 67 12.45 -11.14 26.07
CA GLU A 67 12.93 -10.44 24.87
C GLU A 67 11.72 -10.21 23.94
N MET A 68 11.26 -8.96 23.82
CA MET A 68 9.97 -8.64 23.20
C MET A 68 10.00 -8.62 21.68
N ASN A 69 11.16 -8.42 21.06
CA ASN A 69 11.29 -8.58 19.62
C ASN A 69 11.06 -10.05 19.24
N ALA A 70 11.58 -10.99 20.04
CA ALA A 70 11.33 -12.41 19.87
C ALA A 70 9.86 -12.78 20.14
N CYS A 71 9.20 -12.18 21.13
CA CYS A 71 7.76 -12.38 21.31
C CYS A 71 6.96 -11.88 20.11
N TYR A 72 7.30 -10.68 19.61
CA TYR A 72 6.69 -10.13 18.40
C TYR A 72 6.91 -11.04 17.19
N ASN A 73 8.14 -11.45 16.90
CA ASN A 73 8.47 -12.31 15.76
C ASN A 73 7.81 -13.69 15.86
N LEU A 74 7.74 -14.26 17.06
CA LEU A 74 7.00 -15.50 17.30
C LEU A 74 5.50 -15.30 17.04
N GLY A 75 4.93 -14.16 17.42
CA GLY A 75 3.55 -13.80 17.13
C GLY A 75 3.28 -13.70 15.63
N VAL A 76 4.19 -13.08 14.87
CA VAL A 76 4.11 -13.03 13.40
C VAL A 76 4.13 -14.42 12.80
N LEU A 77 5.01 -15.30 13.28
CA LEU A 77 5.11 -16.67 12.79
C LEU A 77 3.79 -17.45 12.97
N TYR A 78 3.12 -17.30 14.13
CA TYR A 78 1.80 -17.90 14.37
C TYR A 78 0.68 -17.23 13.56
N GLN A 79 0.72 -15.91 13.39
CA GLN A 79 -0.26 -15.19 12.57
C GLN A 79 -0.21 -15.64 11.10
N GLU A 80 0.99 -15.80 10.53
CA GLU A 80 1.18 -16.17 9.12
C GLU A 80 1.16 -17.69 8.89
N GLY A 81 1.26 -18.51 9.95
CA GLY A 81 1.31 -19.97 9.84
C GLY A 81 2.58 -20.48 9.15
N GLN A 82 3.71 -19.80 9.35
CA GLN A 82 4.98 -20.15 8.69
C GLN A 82 5.73 -21.21 9.50
N GLY A 83 5.72 -22.46 9.01
CA GLY A 83 6.37 -23.59 9.70
C GLY A 83 5.64 -24.06 10.97
N VAL A 84 4.48 -23.48 11.27
CA VAL A 84 3.54 -23.89 12.31
C VAL A 84 2.12 -23.77 11.77
N SER A 85 1.15 -24.42 12.40
CA SER A 85 -0.26 -24.13 12.12
C SER A 85 -0.58 -22.68 12.49
N GLN A 86 -1.27 -21.97 11.60
CA GLN A 86 -1.75 -20.62 11.88
C GLN A 86 -2.59 -20.60 13.16
N ASP A 87 -2.28 -19.69 14.08
CA ASP A 87 -2.96 -19.55 15.36
C ASP A 87 -2.99 -18.08 15.80
N TYR A 88 -4.13 -17.44 15.53
CA TYR A 88 -4.34 -16.04 15.92
C TYR A 88 -4.42 -15.84 17.44
N LYS A 89 -4.81 -16.86 18.22
CA LYS A 89 -4.87 -16.72 19.69
C LYS A 89 -3.47 -16.68 20.28
N GLN A 90 -2.59 -17.55 19.81
CA GLN A 90 -1.17 -17.50 20.20
C GLN A 90 -0.52 -16.18 19.76
N ALA A 91 -0.80 -15.71 18.54
CA ALA A 91 -0.32 -14.40 18.08
C ALA A 91 -0.84 -13.26 18.97
N LEU A 92 -2.13 -13.26 19.32
CA LEU A 92 -2.76 -12.28 20.22
C LEU A 92 -2.04 -12.20 21.57
N ASP A 93 -1.79 -13.35 22.21
CA ASP A 93 -1.14 -13.41 23.52
C ASP A 93 0.31 -12.89 23.46
N LEU A 94 1.05 -13.23 22.41
CA LEU A 94 2.43 -12.79 22.20
C LEU A 94 2.53 -11.30 21.89
N TYR A 95 1.67 -10.78 21.02
CA TYR A 95 1.60 -9.36 20.75
C TYR A 95 1.15 -8.56 21.97
N THR A 96 0.24 -9.11 22.79
CA THR A 96 -0.19 -8.48 24.05
C THR A 96 0.99 -8.32 25.00
N GLN A 97 1.80 -9.36 25.17
CA GLN A 97 3.00 -9.29 26.01
C GLN A 97 3.97 -8.20 25.55
N ALA A 98 4.28 -8.15 24.25
CA ALA A 98 5.19 -7.15 23.70
C ALA A 98 4.59 -5.72 23.73
N CYS A 99 3.31 -5.56 23.39
CA CYS A 99 2.64 -4.26 23.42
C CYS A 99 2.47 -3.68 24.84
N ASN A 100 2.41 -4.53 25.88
CA ASN A 100 2.34 -4.08 27.27
C ASN A 100 3.59 -3.32 27.73
N VAL A 101 4.71 -3.46 27.03
CA VAL A 101 5.92 -2.64 27.23
C VAL A 101 6.17 -1.69 26.04
N ASP A 102 5.08 -1.27 25.40
CA ASP A 102 5.03 -0.27 24.33
C ASP A 102 5.86 -0.63 23.08
N HIS A 103 6.00 -1.93 22.79
CA HIS A 103 6.58 -2.39 21.53
C HIS A 103 5.65 -2.03 20.35
N ALA A 104 5.99 -0.96 19.64
CA ALA A 104 5.11 -0.29 18.67
C ALA A 104 4.56 -1.21 17.56
N ALA A 105 5.40 -2.10 17.01
CA ALA A 105 4.98 -3.06 15.98
C ALA A 105 4.07 -4.17 16.52
N ALA A 106 4.21 -4.53 17.79
CA ALA A 106 3.32 -5.50 18.42
C ALA A 106 1.96 -4.87 18.70
N CYS A 107 1.94 -3.61 19.15
CA CYS A 107 0.68 -2.86 19.30
C CYS A 107 -0.06 -2.70 17.97
N LEU A 108 0.66 -2.45 16.87
CA LEU A 108 0.09 -2.42 15.52
C LEU A 108 -0.61 -3.75 15.18
N ASN A 109 0.12 -4.87 15.28
CA ASN A 109 -0.43 -6.17 14.90
C ASN A 109 -1.55 -6.62 15.84
N LEU A 110 -1.45 -6.32 17.14
CA LEU A 110 -2.54 -6.56 18.09
C LEU A 110 -3.79 -5.75 17.71
N GLY A 111 -3.62 -4.48 17.35
CA GLY A 111 -4.72 -3.64 16.86
C GLY A 111 -5.37 -4.21 15.60
N TYR A 112 -4.57 -4.76 14.69
CA TYR A 112 -5.06 -5.45 13.50
C TYR A 112 -5.91 -6.69 13.84
N LEU A 113 -5.50 -7.51 14.82
CA LEU A 113 -6.28 -8.67 15.26
C LEU A 113 -7.65 -8.26 15.83
N TYR A 114 -7.69 -7.22 16.68
CA TYR A 114 -8.94 -6.69 17.22
C TYR A 114 -9.83 -6.03 16.14
N MET A 115 -9.22 -5.34 15.17
CA MET A 115 -9.95 -4.71 14.06
C MET A 115 -10.62 -5.76 13.16
N GLY A 116 -9.97 -6.91 12.96
CA GLY A 116 -10.46 -8.01 12.12
C GLY A 116 -11.28 -9.06 12.86
N GLY A 117 -11.29 -9.07 14.19
CA GLY A 117 -11.87 -10.18 14.97
C GLY A 117 -11.11 -11.50 14.78
N LEU A 118 -9.78 -11.44 14.64
CA LEU A 118 -8.93 -12.59 14.33
C LEU A 118 -8.39 -13.19 15.63
N GLY A 119 -8.93 -14.35 16.02
CA GLY A 119 -8.56 -15.00 17.29
C GLY A 119 -9.13 -14.32 18.55
N VAL A 120 -9.83 -13.19 18.39
CA VAL A 120 -10.49 -12.41 19.44
C VAL A 120 -11.79 -11.84 18.91
N GLU A 121 -12.73 -11.48 19.79
CA GLU A 121 -13.92 -10.73 19.37
C GLU A 121 -13.49 -9.38 18.78
N LYS A 122 -14.16 -8.98 17.69
CA LYS A 122 -13.86 -7.73 17.01
C LYS A 122 -14.15 -6.54 17.94
N ASP A 123 -13.15 -5.69 18.15
CA ASP A 123 -13.28 -4.48 18.97
C ASP A 123 -12.50 -3.31 18.32
N GLU A 124 -13.23 -2.43 17.66
CA GLU A 124 -12.65 -1.27 16.96
C GLU A 124 -12.14 -0.19 17.93
N LYS A 125 -12.70 -0.09 19.14
CA LYS A 125 -12.23 0.86 20.17
C LYS A 125 -10.91 0.39 20.73
N LYS A 126 -10.80 -0.90 21.07
CA LYS A 126 -9.54 -1.49 21.50
C LYS A 126 -8.46 -1.39 20.43
N ALA A 127 -8.80 -1.65 19.17
CA ALA A 127 -7.89 -1.48 18.04
C ALA A 127 -7.37 -0.03 17.93
N ARG A 128 -8.25 0.96 18.13
CA ARG A 128 -7.87 2.38 18.14
C ARG A 128 -6.84 2.69 19.23
N ASP A 129 -7.07 2.25 20.46
CA ASP A 129 -6.14 2.47 21.58
C ASP A 129 -4.75 1.85 21.29
N LEU A 130 -4.74 0.70 20.64
CA LEU A 130 -3.51 0.01 20.24
C LEU A 130 -2.78 0.73 19.10
N TYR A 131 -3.51 1.29 18.14
CA TYR A 131 -2.90 2.12 17.09
C TYR A 131 -2.38 3.46 17.63
N ILE A 132 -2.99 4.03 18.68
CA ILE A 132 -2.44 5.19 19.40
C ILE A 132 -1.05 4.83 19.95
N LYS A 133 -0.95 3.74 20.73
CA LYS A 133 0.35 3.27 21.25
C LYS A 133 1.38 3.02 20.14
N SER A 134 0.96 2.41 19.04
CA SER A 134 1.84 2.17 17.89
C SER A 134 2.35 3.47 17.25
N CYS A 135 1.45 4.45 17.07
CA CYS A 135 1.81 5.75 16.52
C CYS A 135 2.70 6.57 17.46
N ASP A 136 2.45 6.53 18.77
CA ASP A 136 3.30 7.18 19.79
C ASP A 136 4.71 6.58 19.81
N GLY A 137 4.82 5.28 19.54
CA GLY A 137 6.08 4.57 19.27
C GLY A 137 6.70 4.86 17.90
N LYS A 138 6.23 5.89 17.19
CA LYS A 138 6.69 6.35 15.86
C LYS A 138 6.59 5.30 14.75
N LYS A 139 5.69 4.33 14.87
CA LYS A 139 5.42 3.36 13.80
C LYS A 139 4.50 4.01 12.76
N ALA A 140 5.03 4.23 11.56
CA ALA A 140 4.33 4.94 10.48
C ALA A 140 2.98 4.30 10.13
N GLU A 141 2.93 2.96 10.06
CA GLU A 141 1.72 2.18 9.80
C GLU A 141 0.70 2.28 10.94
N GLY A 142 1.16 2.49 12.18
CA GLY A 142 0.32 2.76 13.35
C GLY A 142 -0.40 4.09 13.23
N CYS A 143 0.35 5.16 12.93
CA CYS A 143 -0.23 6.48 12.67
C CYS A 143 -1.18 6.46 11.46
N TYR A 144 -0.80 5.77 10.37
CA TYR A 144 -1.66 5.63 9.19
C TYR A 144 -2.97 4.88 9.49
N SER A 145 -2.88 3.78 10.24
CA SER A 145 -4.05 2.98 10.62
C SER A 145 -4.98 3.78 11.54
N LEU A 146 -4.43 4.54 12.49
CA LEU A 146 -5.22 5.43 13.33
C LEU A 146 -5.86 6.56 12.52
N GLY A 147 -5.12 7.16 11.58
CA GLY A 147 -5.65 8.17 10.65
C GLY A 147 -6.83 7.65 9.86
N ASN A 148 -6.75 6.40 9.35
CA ASN A 148 -7.87 5.74 8.67
C ASN A 148 -9.08 5.53 9.60
N LEU A 149 -8.88 5.20 10.88
CA LEU A 149 -10.01 5.08 11.82
C LEU A 149 -10.76 6.40 11.98
N TYR A 150 -10.05 7.52 12.10
CA TYR A 150 -10.66 8.85 12.17
C TYR A 150 -11.27 9.30 10.84
N PHE A 151 -10.61 9.04 9.72
CA PHE A 151 -11.11 9.40 8.39
C PHE A 151 -12.44 8.71 8.08
N TYR A 152 -12.53 7.40 8.35
CA TYR A 152 -13.73 6.61 8.06
C TYR A 152 -14.76 6.58 9.20
N GLY A 153 -14.37 6.98 10.42
CA GLY A 153 -15.23 6.91 11.60
C GLY A 153 -15.44 5.48 12.08
N LYS A 154 -14.37 4.68 12.11
CA LYS A 154 -14.41 3.27 12.58
C LYS A 154 -13.99 3.21 14.04
N GLY A 155 -14.86 2.69 14.91
CA GLY A 155 -14.69 2.68 16.38
C GLY A 155 -15.03 3.99 17.09
N GLY A 156 -15.73 4.92 16.44
CA GLY A 156 -16.07 6.28 16.94
C GLY A 156 -16.35 7.26 15.80
N ASP A 157 -16.49 8.56 16.10
CA ASP A 157 -16.88 9.54 15.08
C ASP A 157 -15.79 9.86 14.06
N ARG A 158 -16.22 10.34 12.88
CA ARG A 158 -15.31 10.85 11.85
C ARG A 158 -14.67 12.14 12.31
N ASP A 159 -13.37 12.27 12.07
CA ASP A 159 -12.60 13.47 12.38
C ASP A 159 -11.49 13.62 11.34
N TYR A 160 -11.76 14.43 10.32
CA TYR A 160 -10.84 14.63 9.22
C TYR A 160 -9.61 15.46 9.62
N GLU A 161 -9.73 16.38 10.57
CA GLU A 161 -8.60 17.17 11.04
C GLU A 161 -7.58 16.27 11.76
N ARG A 162 -8.05 15.41 12.68
CA ARG A 162 -7.19 14.41 13.31
C ARG A 162 -6.62 13.41 12.32
N ALA A 163 -7.41 13.00 11.31
CA ALA A 163 -6.90 12.12 10.27
C ALA A 163 -5.74 12.77 9.50
N ALA A 164 -5.86 14.05 9.14
CA ALA A 164 -4.80 14.80 8.46
C ALA A 164 -3.53 14.88 9.32
N ASP A 165 -3.64 15.19 10.62
CA ASP A 165 -2.50 15.23 11.54
C ASP A 165 -1.79 13.89 11.63
N LEU A 166 -2.55 12.80 11.69
CA LEU A 166 -2.01 11.44 11.77
C LEU A 166 -1.37 10.99 10.46
N TYR A 167 -1.96 11.36 9.32
CA TYR A 167 -1.33 11.13 8.02
C TYR A 167 -0.05 11.95 7.86
N ALA A 168 0.00 13.18 8.38
CA ALA A 168 1.23 13.99 8.39
C ALA A 168 2.34 13.30 9.20
N LYS A 169 2.04 12.82 10.41
CA LYS A 169 2.99 12.03 11.21
C LYS A 169 3.44 10.76 10.50
N ALA A 170 2.50 9.99 9.94
CA ALA A 170 2.83 8.77 9.19
C ALA A 170 3.73 9.07 7.98
N CYS A 171 3.44 10.16 7.26
CA CYS A 171 4.24 10.63 6.13
C CYS A 171 5.66 11.06 6.54
N GLU A 172 5.80 11.76 7.68
CA GLU A 172 7.08 12.11 8.28
C GLU A 172 7.90 10.85 8.62
N TYR A 173 7.22 9.81 9.11
CA TYR A 173 7.82 8.50 9.40
C TYR A 173 7.99 7.60 8.17
N GLY A 174 7.80 8.12 6.95
CA GLY A 174 8.08 7.41 5.71
C GLY A 174 6.94 6.56 5.14
N HIS A 175 5.69 6.83 5.51
CA HIS A 175 4.52 6.13 4.94
C HIS A 175 3.97 6.84 3.70
N ASP A 176 4.35 6.39 2.51
CA ASP A 176 3.96 7.00 1.24
C ASP A 176 2.45 7.14 1.04
N ASP A 177 1.67 6.10 1.36
CA ASP A 177 0.21 6.15 1.17
C ASP A 177 -0.43 7.18 2.12
N ALA A 178 0.23 7.51 3.24
CA ALA A 178 -0.24 8.56 4.13
C ALA A 178 0.07 9.94 3.55
N CYS A 179 1.27 10.11 2.96
CA CYS A 179 1.61 11.31 2.22
C CYS A 179 0.64 11.56 1.05
N ASP A 180 0.31 10.53 0.26
CA ASP A 180 -0.65 10.64 -0.86
C ASP A 180 -2.05 11.00 -0.36
N ASN A 181 -2.55 10.33 0.70
CA ASN A 181 -3.84 10.68 1.30
C ASN A 181 -3.87 12.12 1.82
N LEU A 182 -2.81 12.57 2.50
CA LEU A 182 -2.72 13.95 2.97
C LEU A 182 -2.70 14.95 1.81
N GLY A 183 -1.98 14.64 0.73
CA GLY A 183 -2.00 15.44 -0.50
C GLY A 183 -3.41 15.53 -1.10
N VAL A 184 -4.16 14.42 -1.13
CA VAL A 184 -5.56 14.40 -1.58
C VAL A 184 -6.46 15.23 -0.67
N MET A 185 -6.26 15.17 0.65
CA MET A 185 -7.03 15.97 1.61
C MET A 185 -6.78 17.48 1.41
N TYR A 186 -5.53 17.89 1.18
CA TYR A 186 -5.19 19.27 0.83
C TYR A 186 -5.79 19.69 -0.52
N ALA A 187 -5.75 18.85 -1.55
CA ALA A 187 -6.33 19.16 -2.86
C ALA A 187 -7.87 19.33 -2.80
N LYS A 188 -8.54 18.57 -1.93
CA LYS A 188 -10.00 18.62 -1.76
C LYS A 188 -10.47 19.66 -0.74
N GLY A 189 -9.64 19.97 0.25
CA GLY A 189 -10.04 20.71 1.45
C GLY A 189 -10.92 19.88 2.40
N GLU A 190 -10.65 18.58 2.52
CA GLU A 190 -11.46 17.67 3.36
C GLU A 190 -10.93 17.68 4.79
N GLY A 191 -11.60 18.41 5.69
CA GLY A 191 -11.21 18.56 7.10
C GLY A 191 -10.06 19.54 7.37
N ILE A 192 -9.36 19.96 6.33
CA ILE A 192 -8.28 20.95 6.38
C ILE A 192 -8.49 21.97 5.26
N ALA A 193 -7.87 23.15 5.39
CA ALA A 193 -7.95 24.17 4.35
C ALA A 193 -7.38 23.63 3.02
N LYS A 194 -8.11 23.88 1.93
CA LYS A 194 -7.67 23.49 0.59
C LYS A 194 -6.37 24.23 0.25
N ASP A 195 -5.36 23.47 -0.18
CA ASP A 195 -4.02 23.99 -0.48
C ASP A 195 -3.36 23.14 -1.57
N TYR A 196 -3.39 23.63 -2.80
CA TYR A 196 -2.80 22.90 -3.92
C TYR A 196 -1.27 22.90 -3.91
N ASP A 197 -0.62 23.89 -3.29
CA ASP A 197 0.84 23.92 -3.18
C ASP A 197 1.33 22.81 -2.25
N LYS A 198 0.68 22.63 -1.10
CA LYS A 198 0.96 21.49 -0.20
C LYS A 198 0.62 20.16 -0.86
N ALA A 199 -0.53 20.07 -1.54
CA ALA A 199 -0.87 18.85 -2.27
C ALA A 199 0.21 18.48 -3.29
N ARG A 200 0.69 19.46 -4.05
CA ARG A 200 1.79 19.30 -5.00
C ARG A 200 3.06 18.82 -4.32
N GLU A 201 3.46 19.44 -3.20
CA GLU A 201 4.65 19.02 -2.44
C GLU A 201 4.61 17.53 -2.07
N PHE A 202 3.50 17.07 -1.47
CA PHE A 202 3.32 15.67 -1.12
C PHE A 202 3.31 14.75 -2.35
N PHE A 203 2.56 15.09 -3.39
CA PHE A 203 2.51 14.26 -4.59
C PHE A 203 3.87 14.20 -5.32
N THR A 204 4.62 15.31 -5.36
CA THR A 204 5.97 15.34 -5.95
C THR A 204 6.92 14.44 -5.18
N LYS A 205 6.95 14.53 -3.85
CA LYS A 205 7.77 13.65 -3.00
C LYS A 205 7.47 12.18 -3.29
N VAL A 206 6.20 11.79 -3.21
CA VAL A 206 5.79 10.38 -3.33
C VAL A 206 5.90 9.85 -4.78
N CYS A 207 5.69 10.70 -5.78
CA CYS A 207 5.90 10.33 -7.18
C CYS A 207 7.39 10.09 -7.52
N ALA A 208 8.32 10.76 -6.82
CA ALA A 208 9.76 10.50 -6.98
C ALA A 208 10.10 9.05 -6.61
N ASP A 209 9.43 8.50 -5.59
CA ASP A 209 9.57 7.11 -5.13
C ASP A 209 8.77 6.09 -5.97
N ASN A 210 8.39 6.46 -7.20
CA ASN A 210 7.68 5.60 -8.16
C ASN A 210 6.34 5.06 -7.64
N ARG A 211 5.60 5.87 -6.88
CA ARG A 211 4.21 5.59 -6.52
C ARG A 211 3.26 6.14 -7.58
N ALA A 212 2.58 5.23 -8.26
CA ALA A 212 1.77 5.56 -9.43
C ALA A 212 0.55 6.46 -9.14
N GLY A 213 -0.08 6.30 -7.97
CA GLY A 213 -1.19 7.15 -7.53
C GLY A 213 -0.78 8.61 -7.38
N ALA A 214 0.34 8.87 -6.69
CA ALA A 214 0.88 10.22 -6.51
C ALA A 214 1.30 10.86 -7.84
N CYS A 215 1.95 10.11 -8.73
CA CYS A 215 2.27 10.62 -10.07
C CYS A 215 1.01 10.99 -10.87
N TYR A 216 -0.05 10.19 -10.77
CA TYR A 216 -1.34 10.51 -11.38
C TYR A 216 -1.97 11.77 -10.77
N ASN A 217 -1.98 11.89 -9.43
CA ASN A 217 -2.52 13.06 -8.74
C ASN A 217 -1.73 14.34 -9.07
N LEU A 218 -0.41 14.25 -9.16
CA LEU A 218 0.43 15.37 -9.63
C LEU A 218 0.12 15.72 -11.09
N GLY A 219 -0.10 14.72 -11.95
CA GLY A 219 -0.52 14.92 -13.33
C GLY A 219 -1.82 15.69 -13.44
N ILE A 220 -2.81 15.41 -12.58
CA ILE A 220 -4.07 16.16 -12.50
C ILE A 220 -3.82 17.63 -12.18
N LEU A 221 -2.88 17.95 -11.28
CA LEU A 221 -2.61 19.36 -10.95
C LEU A 221 -2.16 20.14 -12.18
N PHE A 222 -1.26 19.57 -13.00
CA PHE A 222 -0.80 20.21 -14.24
C PHE A 222 -1.83 20.18 -15.37
N ASP A 223 -2.62 19.11 -15.48
CA ASP A 223 -3.67 18.95 -16.50
C ASP A 223 -4.75 20.03 -16.38
N TYR A 224 -5.15 20.35 -15.14
CA TYR A 224 -6.21 21.33 -14.86
C TYR A 224 -5.71 22.68 -14.35
N GLY A 225 -4.40 22.85 -14.12
CA GLY A 225 -3.84 24.10 -13.58
C GLY A 225 -4.21 24.35 -12.11
N TYR A 226 -4.34 23.29 -11.30
CA TYR A 226 -4.68 23.43 -9.88
C TYR A 226 -3.45 23.77 -9.04
N GLY A 227 -3.34 25.04 -8.64
CA GLY A 227 -2.19 25.55 -7.88
C GLY A 227 -0.88 25.59 -8.66
N VAL A 228 -0.93 25.41 -9.97
CA VAL A 228 0.19 25.50 -10.91
C VAL A 228 -0.29 26.12 -12.21
N GLU A 229 0.64 26.66 -12.99
CA GLU A 229 0.35 26.95 -14.40
C GLU A 229 -0.01 25.65 -15.12
N GLN A 230 -1.10 25.66 -15.88
CA GLN A 230 -1.55 24.49 -16.63
C GLN A 230 -0.48 24.07 -17.63
N SER A 231 -0.12 22.78 -17.65
CA SER A 231 0.90 22.23 -18.52
C SER A 231 0.54 20.82 -18.95
N TYR A 232 -0.02 20.69 -20.16
CA TYR A 232 -0.27 19.39 -20.77
C TYR A 232 1.01 18.55 -20.97
N PRO A 233 2.17 19.10 -21.36
CA PRO A 233 3.41 18.32 -21.44
C PRO A 233 3.81 17.66 -20.11
N GLU A 234 3.70 18.39 -18.99
CA GLU A 234 3.98 17.82 -17.67
C GLU A 234 2.93 16.78 -17.26
N ALA A 235 1.65 17.06 -17.50
CA ALA A 235 0.57 16.10 -17.26
C ALA A 235 0.79 14.79 -18.04
N ILE A 236 1.14 14.89 -19.33
CA ILE A 236 1.45 13.73 -20.19
C ILE A 236 2.64 12.95 -19.65
N ARG A 237 3.72 13.62 -19.25
CA ARG A 237 4.91 12.97 -18.67
C ARG A 237 4.54 12.19 -17.41
N LEU A 238 3.75 12.79 -16.52
CA LEU A 238 3.33 12.21 -15.24
C LEU A 238 2.31 11.07 -15.42
N TYR A 239 1.32 11.24 -16.29
CA TYR A 239 0.37 10.20 -16.64
C TYR A 239 1.05 9.03 -17.36
N THR A 240 2.05 9.28 -18.21
CA THR A 240 2.86 8.22 -18.83
C THR A 240 3.59 7.42 -17.76
N LYS A 241 4.34 8.10 -16.87
CA LYS A 241 5.04 7.46 -15.75
C LYS A 241 4.09 6.61 -14.89
N ALA A 242 2.93 7.15 -14.52
CA ALA A 242 1.92 6.42 -13.75
C ALA A 242 1.32 5.24 -14.51
N CYS A 243 1.04 5.39 -15.81
CA CYS A 243 0.49 4.33 -16.66
C CYS A 243 1.48 3.16 -16.84
N ASP A 244 2.77 3.45 -16.99
CA ASP A 244 3.82 2.43 -17.09
C ASP A 244 3.99 1.63 -15.79
N MET A 245 3.62 2.23 -14.65
CA MET A 245 3.47 1.55 -13.35
C MET A 245 2.08 0.93 -13.15
N HIS A 246 1.35 0.68 -14.23
CA HIS A 246 0.03 0.05 -14.26
C HIS A 246 -1.09 0.83 -13.53
N HIS A 247 -0.99 2.16 -13.44
CA HIS A 247 -2.08 2.98 -12.90
C HIS A 247 -3.23 3.13 -13.91
N ILE A 248 -4.34 2.48 -13.60
CA ILE A 248 -5.51 2.32 -14.47
C ILE A 248 -6.04 3.68 -14.97
N LYS A 249 -6.26 4.63 -14.06
CA LYS A 249 -6.80 5.95 -14.40
C LYS A 249 -5.80 6.81 -15.17
N ALA A 250 -4.50 6.61 -14.95
CA ALA A 250 -3.47 7.38 -15.67
C ALA A 250 -3.41 6.96 -17.14
N CYS A 251 -3.45 5.65 -17.42
CA CYS A 251 -3.56 5.16 -18.80
C CYS A 251 -4.83 5.68 -19.50
N TYR A 252 -5.96 5.72 -18.78
CA TYR A 252 -7.19 6.29 -19.32
C TYR A 252 -7.06 7.79 -19.62
N SER A 253 -6.61 8.60 -18.65
CA SER A 253 -6.39 10.05 -18.83
C SER A 253 -5.43 10.34 -19.98
N LEU A 254 -4.31 9.62 -20.07
CA LEU A 254 -3.37 9.76 -21.18
C LEU A 254 -4.02 9.41 -22.52
N GLY A 255 -4.86 8.37 -22.56
CA GLY A 255 -5.63 8.01 -23.75
C GLY A 255 -6.59 9.13 -24.19
N ILE A 256 -7.24 9.80 -23.23
CA ILE A 256 -8.09 10.97 -23.50
C ILE A 256 -7.29 12.09 -24.14
N MET A 257 -6.09 12.40 -23.63
CA MET A 257 -5.24 13.45 -24.17
C MET A 257 -4.84 13.19 -25.62
N TYR A 258 -4.43 11.96 -25.97
CA TYR A 258 -4.13 11.60 -27.37
C TYR A 258 -5.37 11.54 -28.27
N ASN A 259 -6.54 11.23 -27.71
CA ASN A 259 -7.79 11.19 -28.47
C ASN A 259 -8.30 12.61 -28.82
N LYS A 260 -8.13 13.56 -27.92
CA LYS A 260 -8.57 14.96 -28.09
C LYS A 260 -7.51 15.88 -28.69
N GLY A 261 -6.23 15.52 -28.56
CA GLY A 261 -5.11 16.38 -28.94
C GLY A 261 -4.74 17.40 -27.86
N ASP A 262 -4.99 17.10 -26.58
CA ASP A 262 -4.66 18.01 -25.48
C ASP A 262 -3.14 17.98 -25.23
N GLY A 263 -2.43 19.00 -25.70
CA GLY A 263 -0.97 19.12 -25.58
C GLY A 263 -0.15 18.20 -26.49
N VAL A 264 -0.80 17.45 -27.37
CA VAL A 264 -0.21 16.56 -28.37
C VAL A 264 -1.04 16.57 -29.64
N ASN A 265 -0.47 16.13 -30.77
CA ASN A 265 -1.29 15.86 -31.95
C ASN A 265 -2.24 14.70 -31.65
N ILE A 266 -3.43 14.77 -32.25
CA ILE A 266 -4.41 13.68 -32.19
C ILE A 266 -3.76 12.39 -32.74
N ASP A 267 -3.77 11.33 -31.93
CA ASP A 267 -3.22 10.02 -32.27
C ASP A 267 -4.18 8.94 -31.78
N TYR A 268 -5.14 8.59 -32.64
CA TYR A 268 -6.14 7.58 -32.33
C TYR A 268 -5.54 6.19 -32.07
N PRO A 269 -4.57 5.67 -32.86
CA PRO A 269 -3.92 4.40 -32.54
C PRO A 269 -3.28 4.37 -31.15
N LYS A 270 -2.60 5.43 -30.75
CA LYS A 270 -1.99 5.53 -29.40
C LYS A 270 -3.04 5.63 -28.31
N ALA A 271 -4.09 6.44 -28.52
CA ALA A 271 -5.23 6.51 -27.61
C ALA A 271 -5.89 5.13 -27.41
N LEU A 272 -6.13 4.39 -28.50
CA LEU A 272 -6.68 3.04 -28.46
C LEU A 272 -5.79 2.10 -27.65
N GLY A 273 -4.47 2.11 -27.88
CA GLY A 273 -3.51 1.30 -27.10
C GLY A 273 -3.55 1.59 -25.60
N LEU A 274 -3.68 2.87 -25.22
CA LEU A 274 -3.79 3.30 -23.83
C LEU A 274 -5.13 2.91 -23.20
N TYR A 275 -6.23 3.05 -23.94
CA TYR A 275 -7.53 2.56 -23.50
C TYR A 275 -7.54 1.04 -23.35
N LEU A 276 -6.90 0.30 -24.25
CA LEU A 276 -6.77 -1.17 -24.13
C LEU A 276 -6.04 -1.56 -22.85
N LYS A 277 -4.92 -0.91 -22.53
CA LYS A 277 -4.22 -1.10 -21.25
C LYS A 277 -5.16 -0.89 -20.06
N SER A 278 -5.87 0.24 -20.02
CA SER A 278 -6.77 0.59 -18.92
C SER A 278 -8.01 -0.33 -18.82
N CYS A 279 -8.62 -0.67 -19.95
CA CYS A 279 -9.76 -1.58 -20.05
C CYS A 279 -9.42 -3.00 -19.62
N ASN A 280 -8.23 -3.49 -19.96
CA ASN A 280 -7.76 -4.82 -19.51
C ASN A 280 -7.54 -4.90 -18.00
N MET A 281 -7.34 -3.76 -17.34
CA MET A 281 -7.27 -3.65 -15.89
C MET A 281 -8.63 -3.32 -15.24
N GLY A 282 -9.73 -3.30 -16.00
CA GLY A 282 -11.08 -3.13 -15.45
C GLY A 282 -11.66 -1.73 -15.52
N HIS A 283 -11.06 -0.78 -16.25
CA HIS A 283 -11.64 0.56 -16.38
C HIS A 283 -12.82 0.58 -17.36
N SER A 284 -14.03 0.73 -16.83
CA SER A 284 -15.27 0.69 -17.62
C SER A 284 -15.30 1.75 -18.73
N ASN A 285 -14.99 3.01 -18.41
CA ASN A 285 -14.97 4.10 -19.41
C ASN A 285 -13.90 3.90 -20.48
N ALA A 286 -12.80 3.21 -20.18
CA ALA A 286 -11.80 2.90 -21.20
C ALA A 286 -12.35 1.86 -22.17
N CYS A 287 -13.00 0.81 -21.66
CA CYS A 287 -13.68 -0.17 -22.51
C CYS A 287 -14.78 0.49 -23.37
N TYR A 288 -15.57 1.39 -22.78
CA TYR A 288 -16.57 2.15 -23.52
C TYR A 288 -15.96 2.97 -24.67
N ASN A 289 -14.88 3.71 -24.40
CA ASN A 289 -14.21 4.52 -25.42
C ASN A 289 -13.64 3.65 -26.55
N ILE A 290 -13.13 2.44 -26.26
CA ILE A 290 -12.73 1.49 -27.33
C ILE A 290 -13.95 1.10 -28.17
N GLY A 291 -15.07 0.77 -27.52
CA GLY A 291 -16.31 0.44 -28.21
C GLY A 291 -16.77 1.56 -29.13
N ALA A 292 -16.77 2.80 -28.65
CA ALA A 292 -17.11 3.99 -29.43
C ALA A 292 -16.15 4.17 -30.63
N MET A 293 -14.84 4.00 -30.42
CA MET A 293 -13.86 4.09 -31.52
C MET A 293 -14.13 3.08 -32.63
N TYR A 294 -14.47 1.82 -32.30
CA TYR A 294 -14.85 0.82 -33.30
C TYR A 294 -16.23 1.07 -33.92
N TYR A 295 -17.17 1.62 -33.16
CA TYR A 295 -18.51 1.93 -33.64
C TYR A 295 -18.50 3.06 -34.69
N ASP A 296 -17.71 4.10 -34.43
CA ASP A 296 -17.57 5.30 -35.28
C ASP A 296 -16.46 5.18 -36.33
N GLY A 297 -15.53 4.22 -36.19
CA GLY A 297 -14.37 4.09 -37.05
C GLY A 297 -13.27 5.13 -36.77
N MET A 298 -13.14 5.60 -35.53
CA MET A 298 -12.12 6.57 -35.13
C MET A 298 -10.76 5.90 -34.93
N GLY A 299 -9.86 6.07 -35.90
CA GLY A 299 -8.51 5.48 -35.86
C GLY A 299 -8.45 3.96 -36.06
N VAL A 300 -9.58 3.34 -36.34
CA VAL A 300 -9.74 1.92 -36.65
C VAL A 300 -10.78 1.76 -37.75
N ARG A 301 -10.74 0.62 -38.45
CA ARG A 301 -11.86 0.24 -39.31
C ARG A 301 -13.11 0.05 -38.45
N ARG A 302 -14.22 0.66 -38.88
CA ARG A 302 -15.52 0.49 -38.24
C ARG A 302 -15.88 -1.00 -38.14
N ASP A 303 -16.22 -1.45 -36.93
CA ASP A 303 -16.60 -2.82 -36.61
C ASP A 303 -17.58 -2.84 -35.43
N THR A 304 -18.87 -3.01 -35.75
CA THR A 304 -19.94 -2.98 -34.74
C THR A 304 -19.95 -4.21 -33.84
N GLN A 305 -19.40 -5.34 -34.29
CA GLN A 305 -19.31 -6.56 -33.49
C GLN A 305 -18.23 -6.42 -32.42
N VAL A 306 -17.06 -5.90 -32.79
CA VAL A 306 -15.99 -5.57 -31.85
C VAL A 306 -16.47 -4.48 -30.87
N ALA A 307 -17.17 -3.46 -31.37
CA ALA A 307 -17.76 -2.42 -30.53
C ALA A 307 -18.70 -3.00 -29.45
N GLY A 308 -19.67 -3.83 -29.85
CA GLY A 308 -20.60 -4.51 -28.92
C GLY A 308 -19.88 -5.38 -27.88
N GLY A 309 -18.79 -6.03 -28.26
CA GLY A 309 -17.92 -6.77 -27.34
C GLY A 309 -17.30 -5.89 -26.25
N TYR A 310 -16.82 -4.70 -26.61
CA TYR A 310 -16.25 -3.74 -25.66
C TYR A 310 -17.32 -3.03 -24.82
N PHE A 311 -18.50 -2.70 -25.37
CA PHE A 311 -19.63 -2.19 -24.59
C PHE A 311 -20.10 -3.23 -23.56
N SER A 312 -20.19 -4.49 -23.95
CA SER A 312 -20.49 -5.59 -23.02
C SER A 312 -19.44 -5.70 -21.91
N LYS A 313 -18.15 -5.50 -22.22
CA LYS A 313 -17.06 -5.49 -21.22
C LYS A 313 -17.16 -4.27 -20.30
N ALA A 314 -17.47 -3.09 -20.82
CA ALA A 314 -17.69 -1.87 -20.04
C ALA A 314 -18.86 -2.02 -19.05
N CYS A 315 -19.96 -2.63 -19.49
CA CYS A 315 -21.12 -2.97 -18.65
C CYS A 315 -20.73 -3.91 -17.51
N LYS A 316 -19.94 -4.95 -17.79
CA LYS A 316 -19.43 -5.87 -16.74
C LYS A 316 -18.56 -5.15 -15.69
N PHE A 317 -17.86 -4.09 -16.09
CA PHE A 317 -17.06 -3.26 -15.18
C PHE A 317 -17.85 -2.08 -14.57
N GLY A 318 -19.17 -2.03 -14.76
CA GLY A 318 -20.06 -1.13 -14.03
C GLY A 318 -20.50 0.12 -14.80
N ASP A 319 -20.14 0.28 -16.09
CA ASP A 319 -20.75 1.33 -16.91
C ASP A 319 -22.17 0.91 -17.33
N LYS A 320 -23.17 1.41 -16.61
CA LYS A 320 -24.58 1.04 -16.83
C LYS A 320 -25.09 1.47 -18.20
N LYS A 321 -24.57 2.56 -18.76
CA LYS A 321 -24.99 3.08 -20.09
C LYS A 321 -24.65 2.08 -21.20
N SER A 322 -23.51 1.41 -21.10
CA SER A 322 -23.06 0.42 -22.07
C SER A 322 -23.87 -0.88 -22.04
N CYS A 323 -24.67 -1.13 -21.00
CA CYS A 323 -25.44 -2.37 -20.87
C CYS A 323 -26.54 -2.52 -21.92
N ASP A 324 -27.03 -1.40 -22.45
CA ASP A 324 -28.08 -1.33 -23.47
C ASP A 324 -27.49 -1.24 -24.89
N MET A 325 -26.16 -1.15 -25.02
CA MET A 325 -25.44 -0.99 -26.29
C MET A 325 -24.85 -2.32 -26.80
N ARG A 326 -25.47 -3.45 -26.44
CA ARG A 326 -25.02 -4.81 -26.75
C ARG A 326 -25.27 -5.21 -28.20
#